data_AF-A0A7V2JPA9-F1
#
_entry.id   AF-A0A7V2JPA9-F1
#
_cell.length_a   1.000
_cell.length_b   1.000
_cell.length_c   1.000
_cell.angle_alpha   90.00
_cell.angle_beta   90.00
_cell.angle_gamma   90.00
#
_symmetry.space_group_name_H-M   'P 1'
#
loop_
_entity.id
_entity.type
_entity.pdbx_description
1 polymer ?
#
loop_
_entity_poly.entity_id
_entity_poly.type
_entity_poly.pdbx_seq_one_letter_code
_entity_poly.pdbx_strand_id
1 'polypeptide(L)' 'MKEVGRKDDHNLAILNPIIAALGELCESLVFVEGCATGLLLTAQRAQVTRATKDVDVVVEVASLAEYHL' A
#
# COMPACT_ATOMS: atom_id res chain seq x y z
N MET A 1 -8.49 -13.78 4.48
CA MET A 1 -7.49 -12.69 4.44
C MET A 1 -7.23 -12.25 5.88
N LYS A 2 -5.97 -12.19 6.33
CA LYS A 2 -5.64 -11.59 7.64
C LYS A 2 -5.95 -10.09 7.55
N GLU A 3 -6.53 -9.50 8.60
CA GLU A 3 -6.59 -8.03 8.71
C GLU A 3 -5.16 -7.49 8.69
N VAL A 4 -4.85 -6.63 7.72
CA VAL A 4 -3.56 -5.94 7.57
C VAL A 4 -3.77 -4.47 7.91
N GLY A 5 -2.88 -3.89 8.72
CA GLY A 5 -2.99 -2.50 9.16
C GLY A 5 -3.78 -2.31 10.46
N ARG A 6 -3.52 -1.20 11.15
CA ARG A 6 -4.24 -0.84 12.38
C ARG A 6 -5.62 -0.29 12.00
N LYS A 7 -6.66 -0.59 12.78
CA LYS A 7 -8.04 -0.16 12.48
C LYS A 7 -8.21 1.36 12.41
N ASP A 8 -7.33 2.11 13.06
CA ASP A 8 -7.28 3.57 13.09
C ASP A 8 -6.41 4.17 11.98
N ASP A 9 -5.82 3.37 11.09
CA ASP A 9 -5.07 3.89 9.95
C ASP A 9 -6.02 4.47 8.89
N HIS A 10 -6.00 5.80 8.81
CA HIS A 10 -6.79 6.57 7.85
C HIS A 10 -6.56 6.14 6.39
N ASN A 11 -5.38 5.59 6.07
CA ASN A 11 -5.02 5.24 4.70
C ASN A 11 -5.64 3.92 4.22
N LEU A 12 -6.22 3.11 5.12
CA LEU A 12 -6.93 1.89 4.70
C LEU A 12 -8.13 2.19 3.79
N ALA A 13 -8.78 3.35 3.98
CA ALA A 13 -9.92 3.75 3.17
C ALA A 13 -9.56 4.00 1.70
N ILE A 14 -8.35 4.51 1.41
CA ILE A 14 -7.85 4.72 0.05
C ILE A 14 -7.11 3.49 -0.48
N LEU A 15 -6.40 2.75 0.37
CA LEU A 15 -5.67 1.54 -0.03
C LEU A 15 -6.59 0.40 -0.46
N ASN A 16 -7.64 0.09 0.30
CA ASN A 16 -8.52 -1.06 0.02
C ASN A 16 -9.13 -1.07 -1.40
N PRO A 17 -9.73 0.03 -1.91
CA PRO A 17 -10.26 0.03 -3.27
C PRO A 17 -9.16 -0.10 -4.33
N ILE A 18 -7.96 0.44 -4.07
CA ILE A 18 -6.83 0.35 -4.99
C ILE A 18 -6.27 -1.07 -5.04
N ILE A 19 -6.11 -1.73 -3.90
CA ILE A 19 -5.72 -3.15 -3.83
C ILE A 19 -6.73 -4.02 -4.60
N ALA A 20 -8.02 -3.76 -4.42
CA ALA A 20 -9.07 -4.47 -5.15
C ALA A 20 -9.01 -4.23 -6.67
N ALA A 21 -8.67 -3.02 -7.10
CA ALA A 21 -8.53 -2.67 -8.52
C ALA A 21 -7.25 -3.23 -9.16
N LEU A 22 -6.14 -3.27 -8.41
CA LEU A 22 -4.85 -3.82 -8.87
C LEU A 22 -4.87 -5.34 -9.00
N GLY A 23 -5.67 -6.03 -8.18
CA GLY A 23 -5.84 -7.48 -8.27
C GLY A 23 -4.52 -8.24 -8.16
N GLU A 24 -4.27 -9.14 -9.11
CA GLU A 24 -3.06 -9.99 -9.18
C GLU A 24 -1.76 -9.18 -9.26
N LEU A 25 -1.81 -7.92 -9.74
CA LEU A 25 -0.63 -7.06 -9.78
C LEU A 25 -0.06 -6.80 -8.38
N CYS A 26 -0.88 -6.92 -7.33
CA CYS A 26 -0.39 -6.79 -5.95
C CYS A 26 0.70 -7.82 -5.59
N GLU A 27 0.83 -8.93 -6.33
CA GLU A 27 1.88 -9.93 -6.09
C GLU A 27 3.27 -9.47 -6.53
N SER A 28 3.36 -8.49 -7.45
CA SER A 28 4.62 -7.92 -7.95
C SER A 28 4.90 -6.51 -7.43
N LEU A 29 3.98 -5.93 -6.65
CA LEU A 29 4.07 -4.57 -6.15
C LEU A 29 4.54 -4.50 -4.70
N VAL A 30 5.28 -3.43 -4.39
CA VAL A 30 5.56 -2.99 -3.03
C VAL A 30 4.91 -1.63 -2.82
N PHE A 31 3.97 -1.55 -1.87
CA PHE A 31 3.39 -0.27 -1.43
C PHE A 31 4.42 0.50 -0.58
N VAL A 32 4.60 1.78 -0.89
CA VAL A 32 5.64 2.62 -0.27
C VAL A 32 5.08 3.94 0.26
N GLU A 33 5.95 4.75 0.85
CA GLU A 33 5.65 6.10 1.35
C GLU A 33 4.48 6.19 2.35
N GLY A 34 3.71 7.28 2.27
CA GLY A 34 2.75 7.68 3.29
C GLY A 34 1.57 6.71 3.39
N CYS A 35 1.10 6.18 2.27
CA CYS A 35 -0.02 5.24 2.28
C CYS A 35 0.35 3.94 3.01
N ALA A 36 1.60 3.48 2.89
CA ALA A 36 2.08 2.25 3.52
C ALA A 36 2.55 2.44 4.98
N THR A 37 2.81 3.67 5.41
CA THR A 37 3.44 3.96 6.71
C THR A 37 2.68 3.33 7.89
N GLY A 38 1.34 3.42 7.91
CA GLY A 38 0.53 2.88 9.01
C GLY A 38 0.48 1.35 9.08
N LEU A 39 0.78 0.67 7.97
CA LEU A 39 0.93 -0.78 7.90
C LEU A 39 2.22 -1.27 8.57
N LEU A 40 3.25 -0.42 8.63
CA LEU A 40 4.58 -0.75 9.16
C LEU A 40 4.77 -0.33 10.62
N LEU A 41 3.83 0.42 11.20
CA LEU A 41 3.89 0.83 12.60
C LEU A 41 3.61 -0.35 13.54
N THR A 42 4.63 -0.76 14.29
CA THR A 42 4.55 -1.87 15.25
C THR A 42 4.39 -1.41 16.71
N ALA A 43 4.66 -0.14 17.00
CA ALA A 43 4.60 0.39 18.36
C ALA A 43 3.15 0.70 18.80
N GLN A 44 2.73 0.12 19.93
CA GLN A 44 1.36 0.26 20.44
C GLN A 44 0.94 1.72 20.66
N ARG A 45 1.88 2.62 21.01
CA ARG A 45 1.66 4.05 21.29
C ARG A 45 2.16 4.99 20.19
N ALA A 46 2.38 4.49 18.97
CA ALA A 46 2.67 5.38 17.85
C ALA A 46 1.52 6.38 17.64
N GLN A 47 1.85 7.61 17.27
CA GLN A 47 0.85 8.59 16.83
C GLN A 47 0.08 8.05 15.61
N VAL A 48 -1.19 8.43 15.50
CA VAL A 48 -2.03 8.07 14.35
C VAL A 48 -1.40 8.67 13.08
N THR A 49 -1.35 7.88 12.01
CA THR A 49 -0.84 8.33 10.71
C THR A 49 -1.72 9.43 10.13
N ARG A 50 -1.09 10.41 9.48
CA ARG A 50 -1.84 11.39 8.68
C ARG A 50 -2.46 10.68 7.47
N ALA A 51 -3.63 11.16 7.02
CA ALA A 51 -4.20 10.73 5.76
C ALA A 51 -3.33 11.16 4.56
N THR A 52 -3.22 10.29 3.55
CA THR A 52 -2.67 10.61 2.21
C THR A 52 -3.80 10.78 1.20
N LYS A 53 -3.44 11.25 -0.01
CA LYS A 53 -4.39 11.45 -1.11
C LYS A 53 -4.12 10.53 -2.31
N ASP A 54 -3.04 9.79 -2.23
CA ASP A 54 -2.41 8.96 -3.24
C ASP A 54 -1.96 7.64 -2.61
N VAL A 55 -1.66 6.69 -3.50
CA VAL A 55 -1.05 5.40 -3.18
C VAL A 55 0.18 5.23 -4.05
N ASP A 56 1.32 5.10 -3.41
CA ASP A 56 2.62 4.95 -4.04
C ASP A 56 3.00 3.47 -4.06
N VAL A 57 3.45 2.99 -5.22
CA VAL A 57 3.90 1.61 -5.41
C VAL A 57 5.21 1.58 -6.20
N VAL A 58 6.01 0.56 -5.94
CA VAL A 58 7.21 0.22 -6.71
C VAL A 58 7.06 -1.18 -7.27
N VAL A 59 7.49 -1.37 -8.52
CA VAL A 59 7.54 -2.66 -9.21
C VAL A 59 8.92 -2.83 -9.85
N GLU A 60 9.40 -4.07 -9.91
CA GLU A 60 10.57 -4.40 -10.72
C GLU A 60 10.16 -4.68 -12.16
N VAL A 61 10.90 -4.11 -13.10
CA VAL A 61 10.70 -4.34 -14.54
C VAL A 61 12.05 -4.71 -15.15
N ALA A 62 12.20 -5.95 -15.61
CA ALA A 62 13.49 -6.47 -16.07
C ALA A 62 13.78 -6.12 -17.54
N SER A 63 12.76 -5.75 -18.31
CA SER A 63 12.89 -5.38 -19.72
C SER A 63 11.91 -4.28 -20.15
N LEU A 64 12.26 -3.56 -21.21
CA LEU A 64 11.34 -2.57 -21.79
C LEU A 64 10.05 -3.22 -22.32
N ALA A 65 10.11 -4.49 -22.73
CA ALA A 65 8.93 -5.23 -23.15
C ALA A 65 7.95 -5.42 -21.98
N GLU A 66 8.45 -5.80 -20.79
CA GLU A 66 7.64 -5.91 -19.56
C GLU A 66 7.07 -4.56 -19.11
N TYR A 67 7.76 -3.44 -19.36
CA TYR A 67 7.24 -2.11 -19.02
C TYR A 67 5.98 -1.73 -19.82
N HIS A 68 5.82 -2.28 -21.03
CA HIS A 68 4.75 -1.92 -21.96
C HIS A 68 3.61 -2.94 -22.05
N LEU A 69 3.75 -4.10 -21.38
CA LEU A 69 2.74 -5.16 -21.31
C LEU A 69 1.66 -4.84 -20.28
#